data_AF-A0AAD6KIV4-F1
#
_entry.id   AF-A0AAD6KIV4-F1
#
_cell.length_a   1.000
_cell.length_b   1.000
_cell.length_c   1.000
_cell.angle_alpha   90.00
_cell.angle_beta   90.00
_cell.angle_gamma   90.00
#
_symmetry.space_group_name_H-M   'P 1'
#
loop_
_entity.id
_entity.type
_entity.pdbx_description
1 polymer ?
#
loop_
_entity_poly.entity_id
_entity_poly.type
_entity_poly.pdbx_seq_one_letter_code
_entity_poly.pdbx_strand_id
1 'polypeptide(L)'
;MATDLLNISSDARNTLQIVATLIVAVTFQAALNPPAGVWQDDRYDPKQNCTVVPGNLNNCTRLAQAGISVLHTRSEIRYGIFIFVNTMAFSAATSTIYFLLRGSPFRTETLISIYCMNFAYGASVGAVQPQTPTTWTLLFVALFSPYIFRLFSHIIKSHKVAREQDVPQGPPVFQRGAC
;
A
#
# COMPACT_ATOMS: atom_id res chain seq x y z
N MET A 1 -11.46 -2.69 26.54
CA MET A 1 -10.18 -2.53 25.81
C MET A 1 -10.32 -2.31 24.29
N ALA A 2 -11.54 -2.29 23.73
CA ALA A 2 -11.82 -1.65 22.43
C ALA A 2 -11.76 -0.10 22.51
N THR A 3 -11.29 0.44 23.63
CA THR A 3 -11.51 1.80 24.12
C THR A 3 -10.45 2.80 23.66
N ASP A 4 -9.24 2.35 23.30
CA ASP A 4 -8.17 3.28 22.90
C ASP A 4 -8.25 3.72 21.43
N LEU A 5 -8.91 2.92 20.59
CA LEU A 5 -9.29 3.38 19.24
C LEU A 5 -10.49 4.34 19.31
N LEU A 6 -11.26 4.35 20.41
CA LEU A 6 -12.45 5.19 20.60
C LEU A 6 -12.16 6.58 21.16
N ASN A 7 -10.95 6.89 21.63
CA ASN A 7 -10.64 8.21 22.23
C ASN A 7 -10.04 9.24 21.26
N ILE A 8 -10.09 8.97 19.94
CA ILE A 8 -9.82 9.99 18.93
C ILE A 8 -11.11 10.79 18.74
N SER A 9 -11.05 12.12 18.96
CA SER A 9 -12.16 13.05 18.66
C SER A 9 -12.74 12.80 17.27
N SER A 10 -14.06 12.97 17.11
CA SER A 10 -14.74 12.85 15.81
C SER A 10 -14.04 13.65 14.72
N ASP A 11 -13.53 14.84 15.06
CA ASP A 11 -12.86 15.74 14.13
C ASP A 11 -11.51 15.19 13.67
N ALA A 12 -10.76 14.58 14.59
CA ALA A 12 -9.51 13.93 14.27
C ALA A 12 -9.74 12.65 13.43
N ARG A 13 -10.79 11.87 13.68
CA ARG A 13 -11.17 10.74 12.83
C ARG A 13 -11.51 11.18 11.41
N ASN A 14 -12.35 12.21 11.28
CA ASN A 14 -12.74 12.75 9.99
C ASN A 14 -11.53 13.30 9.21
N THR A 15 -10.68 14.08 9.88
CA THR A 15 -9.45 14.62 9.29
C THR A 15 -8.52 13.51 8.81
N LEU A 16 -8.28 12.47 9.64
CA LEU A 16 -7.45 11.34 9.27
C LEU A 16 -8.02 10.54 8.09
N GLN A 17 -9.35 10.41 8.01
CA GLN A 17 -10.02 9.74 6.89
C GLN A 17 -9.85 10.52 5.59
N ILE A 18 -9.96 11.86 5.63
CA ILE A 18 -9.72 12.74 4.47
C ILE A 18 -8.26 12.63 4.02
N VAL A 19 -7.30 12.77 4.95
CA VAL A 19 -5.87 12.66 4.65
C VAL A 19 -5.53 11.28 4.06
N ALA A 20 -6.07 10.21 4.63
CA ALA A 20 -5.85 8.86 4.10
C ALA A 20 -6.41 8.70 2.68
N THR A 21 -7.60 9.24 2.42
CA THR A 21 -8.21 9.21 1.08
C THR A 21 -7.38 9.99 0.06
N LEU A 22 -6.83 11.14 0.46
CA LEU A 22 -5.91 11.92 -0.38
C LEU A 22 -4.65 11.14 -0.70
N ILE A 23 -4.04 10.46 0.28
CA ILE A 23 -2.86 9.62 0.07
C ILE A 23 -3.17 8.48 -0.91
N VAL A 24 -4.31 7.79 -0.75
CA VAL A 24 -4.77 6.76 -1.68
C VAL A 24 -4.91 7.32 -3.10
N ALA A 25 -5.51 8.50 -3.27
CA ALA A 25 -5.69 9.11 -4.57
C ALA A 25 -4.35 9.46 -5.24
N VAL A 26 -3.44 10.15 -4.54
CA VAL A 26 -2.16 10.58 -5.14
C VAL A 26 -1.26 9.40 -5.47
N THR A 27 -1.25 8.36 -4.63
CA THR A 27 -0.45 7.15 -4.88
C THR A 27 -1.00 6.33 -6.04
N PHE A 28 -2.33 6.26 -6.21
CA PHE A 28 -2.96 5.64 -7.38
C PHE A 28 -2.64 6.41 -8.67
N GLN A 29 -2.69 7.73 -8.65
CA GLN A 29 -2.31 8.56 -9.81
C GLN A 29 -0.83 8.40 -10.17
N ALA A 30 0.05 8.33 -9.18
CA ALA A 30 1.47 8.10 -9.38
C ALA A 30 1.78 6.69 -9.92
N ALA A 31 0.95 5.69 -9.59
CA ALA A 31 1.06 4.34 -10.17
C ALA A 31 0.70 4.31 -11.66
N LEU A 32 -0.37 5.02 -12.06
CA LEU A 32 -0.77 5.15 -13.47
C LEU A 32 0.23 5.95 -14.30
N ASN A 33 0.76 7.02 -13.71
CA ASN A 33 1.67 7.95 -14.35
C ASN A 33 2.99 7.97 -13.56
N PRO A 34 3.83 6.93 -13.68
CA PRO A 34 5.09 6.87 -12.96
C PRO A 34 5.99 8.03 -13.38
N PRO A 35 6.99 8.40 -12.54
CA PRO A 35 7.98 9.38 -12.92
C PRO A 35 8.66 8.99 -14.23
N ALA A 36 8.98 9.97 -15.07
CA ALA A 36 9.42 9.80 -16.48
C ALA A 36 8.35 9.24 -17.45
N GLY A 37 7.15 8.93 -16.99
CA GLY A 37 6.03 8.47 -17.80
C GLY A 37 6.16 7.02 -18.26
N VAL A 38 5.30 6.65 -19.21
CA VAL A 38 5.28 5.35 -19.87
C VAL A 38 5.58 5.49 -21.35
N TRP A 39 6.17 4.45 -21.93
CA TRP A 39 6.34 4.37 -23.37
C TRP A 39 4.97 4.32 -24.07
N GLN A 40 4.79 5.18 -25.07
CA GLN A 40 3.54 5.24 -25.85
C GLN A 40 3.52 4.19 -26.96
N ASP A 41 4.69 3.87 -27.52
CA ASP A 41 4.86 2.90 -28.60
C ASP A 41 6.00 1.93 -28.28
N ASP A 42 5.93 0.74 -28.88
CA ASP A 42 7.06 -0.20 -28.88
C ASP A 42 8.25 0.40 -29.62
N ARG A 43 9.46 0.25 -29.05
CA ARG A 43 10.72 0.65 -29.69
C ARG A 43 11.62 -0.55 -29.93
N TYR A 44 12.19 -0.61 -31.12
CA TYR A 44 13.09 -1.67 -31.57
C TYR A 44 14.50 -1.10 -31.83
N ASP A 45 15.51 -1.94 -31.80
CA ASP A 45 16.89 -1.52 -32.11
C ASP A 45 16.97 -1.00 -33.54
N PRO A 46 17.32 0.28 -33.76
CA PRO A 46 17.42 0.86 -35.10
C PRO A 46 18.54 0.25 -35.94
N LYS A 47 19.48 -0.48 -35.32
CA LYS A 47 20.55 -1.21 -36.04
C LYS A 47 20.05 -2.46 -36.74
N GLN A 48 18.85 -2.92 -36.39
CA GLN A 48 18.18 -4.03 -37.05
C GLN A 48 17.17 -3.43 -38.03
N ASN A 49 17.20 -3.85 -39.31
CA ASN A 49 16.22 -3.43 -40.34
C ASN A 49 14.83 -4.04 -40.04
N CYS A 50 14.25 -3.67 -38.90
CA CYS A 50 12.96 -4.13 -38.42
C CYS A 50 11.86 -3.38 -39.16
N THR A 51 11.47 -3.88 -40.34
CA THR A 51 10.17 -3.56 -40.92
C THR A 51 9.10 -4.21 -40.04
N VAL A 52 8.01 -3.51 -39.72
CA VAL A 52 6.93 -4.03 -38.87
C VAL A 52 6.49 -5.43 -39.34
N VAL A 53 6.82 -6.49 -38.60
CA VAL A 53 6.47 -7.88 -38.96
C VAL A 53 5.45 -8.44 -37.97
N PRO A 54 4.25 -8.87 -38.42
CA PRO A 54 3.44 -9.78 -37.66
C PRO A 54 4.06 -11.19 -37.77
N GLY A 55 4.67 -11.66 -36.69
CA GLY A 55 4.78 -13.10 -36.43
C GLY A 55 6.04 -13.87 -36.85
N ASN A 56 7.12 -13.24 -37.33
CA ASN A 56 8.39 -13.96 -37.52
C ASN A 56 9.58 -13.15 -36.98
N LEU A 57 10.07 -13.54 -35.80
CA LEU A 57 11.08 -12.83 -35.04
C LEU A 57 12.44 -13.51 -35.20
N ASN A 58 13.19 -13.14 -36.22
CA ASN A 58 14.59 -13.51 -36.34
C ASN A 58 15.41 -12.23 -36.49
N ASN A 59 15.89 -11.74 -35.35
CA ASN A 59 16.82 -10.62 -35.12
C ASN A 59 16.23 -9.23 -34.85
N CYS A 60 15.04 -9.10 -34.25
CA CYS A 60 14.57 -7.82 -33.70
C CYS A 60 14.53 -7.86 -32.17
N THR A 61 15.31 -6.99 -31.53
CA THR A 61 15.36 -6.80 -30.07
C THR A 61 14.49 -5.60 -29.70
N ARG A 62 13.44 -5.84 -28.92
CA ARG A 62 12.58 -4.78 -28.38
C ARG A 62 13.31 -4.07 -27.23
N LEU A 63 13.56 -2.77 -27.40
CA LEU A 63 14.23 -1.92 -26.41
C LEU A 63 13.24 -1.31 -25.41
N ALA A 64 12.02 -1.04 -25.85
CA ALA A 64 10.95 -0.52 -25.01
C ALA A 64 9.60 -1.07 -25.46
N GLN A 65 8.70 -1.27 -24.51
CA GLN A 65 7.36 -1.78 -24.77
C GLN A 65 6.33 -0.74 -24.33
N ALA A 66 5.31 -0.52 -25.17
CA ALA A 66 4.21 0.38 -24.86
C ALA A 66 3.53 0.00 -23.53
N GLY A 67 3.17 1.01 -22.74
CA GLY A 67 2.60 0.87 -21.40
C GLY A 67 3.63 0.69 -20.28
N ILE A 68 4.86 0.26 -20.58
CA ILE A 68 5.91 0.10 -19.56
C ILE A 68 6.51 1.46 -19.20
N SER A 69 6.83 1.66 -17.91
CA SER A 69 7.50 2.87 -17.42
C SER A 69 8.85 3.14 -18.10
N VAL A 70 9.05 4.37 -18.56
CA VAL A 70 10.34 4.85 -19.07
C VAL A 70 11.41 4.80 -17.97
N LEU A 71 11.02 5.06 -16.72
CA LEU A 71 11.95 5.00 -15.58
C LEU A 71 12.47 3.59 -15.38
N HIS A 72 11.63 2.56 -15.55
CA HIS A 72 12.08 1.16 -15.50
C HIS A 72 13.19 0.91 -16.54
N THR A 73 12.95 1.27 -17.80
CA THR A 73 13.94 1.10 -18.89
C THR A 73 15.25 1.84 -18.63
N ARG A 74 15.20 3.02 -18.00
CA ARG A 74 16.39 3.81 -17.67
C ARG A 74 17.14 3.30 -16.45
N SER A 75 16.41 2.90 -15.41
CA SER A 75 16.97 2.43 -14.14
C SER A 75 15.95 1.63 -13.37
N GLU A 76 16.07 0.30 -13.47
CA GLU A 76 15.20 -0.66 -12.77
C GLU A 76 15.18 -0.43 -11.26
N ILE A 77 16.34 -0.13 -10.66
CA ILE A 77 16.47 0.11 -9.22
C ILE A 77 15.66 1.33 -8.77
N ARG A 78 15.75 2.46 -9.49
CA ARG A 78 15.02 3.69 -9.12
C ARG A 78 13.51 3.49 -9.27
N TYR A 79 13.09 2.82 -10.33
CA TYR A 79 11.69 2.45 -10.52
C TYR A 79 11.21 1.51 -9.39
N GLY A 80 12.00 0.50 -9.04
CA GLY A 80 11.71 -0.45 -7.97
C GLY A 80 11.51 0.23 -6.61
N ILE A 81 12.39 1.15 -6.24
CA ILE A 81 12.25 1.93 -4.99
C ILE A 81 10.97 2.76 -5.02
N PHE A 82 10.71 3.47 -6.12
CA PHE A 82 9.51 4.29 -6.28
C PHE A 82 8.25 3.45 -6.10
N ILE A 83 8.11 2.35 -6.85
CA ILE A 83 6.88 1.56 -6.84
C ILE A 83 6.67 0.83 -5.52
N PHE A 84 7.76 0.40 -4.87
CA PHE A 84 7.71 -0.23 -3.55
C PHE A 84 7.20 0.75 -2.49
N VAL A 85 7.81 1.93 -2.39
CA VAL A 85 7.42 2.94 -1.40
C VAL A 85 6.01 3.47 -1.69
N ASN A 86 5.65 3.69 -2.95
CA ASN A 86 4.32 4.13 -3.35
C ASN A 86 3.23 3.11 -2.96
N THR A 87 3.48 1.83 -3.22
CA THR A 87 2.57 0.74 -2.85
C THR A 87 2.44 0.61 -1.34
N MET A 88 3.54 0.71 -0.60
CA MET A 88 3.51 0.70 0.87
C MET A 88 2.68 1.88 1.42
N ALA A 89 2.83 3.08 0.86
CA ALA A 89 2.03 4.25 1.24
C ALA A 89 0.54 4.06 0.95
N PHE A 90 0.20 3.57 -0.25
CA PHE A 90 -1.18 3.25 -0.63
C PHE A 90 -1.81 2.24 0.35
N SER A 91 -1.12 1.14 0.64
CA SER A 91 -1.61 0.08 1.54
C SER A 91 -1.68 0.52 3.01
N ALA A 92 -0.75 1.36 3.46
CA ALA A 92 -0.82 1.98 4.78
C ALA A 92 -2.03 2.92 4.90
N ALA A 93 -2.33 3.69 3.85
CA ALA A 93 -3.48 4.60 3.83
C ALA A 93 -4.83 3.84 3.77
N THR A 94 -4.97 2.84 2.89
CA THR A 94 -6.18 2.00 2.82
C THR A 94 -6.42 1.24 4.12
N SER A 95 -5.37 0.74 4.78
CA SER A 95 -5.52 0.13 6.11
C SER A 95 -5.96 1.14 7.17
N THR A 96 -5.56 2.41 7.10
CA THR A 96 -6.05 3.46 8.01
C THR A 96 -7.54 3.65 7.83
N ILE A 97 -8.01 3.76 6.59
CA ILE A 97 -9.44 3.90 6.27
C ILE A 97 -10.20 2.69 6.82
N TYR A 98 -9.70 1.47 6.60
CA TYR A 98 -10.29 0.23 7.14
C TYR A 98 -10.51 0.30 8.66
N PHE A 99 -9.54 0.79 9.42
CA PHE A 99 -9.64 0.91 10.88
C PHE A 99 -10.58 2.04 11.33
N LEU A 100 -10.56 3.18 10.65
CA LEU A 100 -11.40 4.34 11.00
C LEU A 100 -12.89 4.09 10.74
N LEU A 101 -13.22 3.18 9.80
CA LEU A 101 -14.59 2.77 9.50
C LEU A 101 -15.24 1.88 10.59
N ARG A 102 -14.53 1.54 11.66
CA ARG A 102 -15.09 0.75 12.78
C ARG A 102 -16.24 1.52 13.45
N GLY A 103 -17.44 0.95 13.40
CA GLY A 103 -18.64 1.49 14.04
C GLY A 103 -19.53 2.35 13.13
N SER A 104 -19.20 2.50 11.85
CA SER A 104 -20.05 3.22 10.87
C SER A 104 -21.12 2.29 10.28
N PRO A 105 -22.37 2.77 10.05
CA PRO A 105 -23.41 2.01 9.37
C PRO A 105 -23.06 1.69 7.90
N PHE A 106 -22.25 2.52 7.23
CA PHE A 106 -21.84 2.34 5.82
C PHE A 106 -20.54 1.55 5.65
N ARG A 107 -20.18 0.76 6.66
CA ARG A 107 -18.90 0.05 6.70
C ARG A 107 -18.76 -0.96 5.55
N THR A 108 -19.76 -1.79 5.31
CA THR A 108 -19.68 -2.88 4.32
C THR A 108 -19.49 -2.36 2.90
N GLU A 109 -20.26 -1.36 2.50
CA GLU A 109 -20.17 -0.72 1.18
C GLU A 109 -18.78 -0.10 0.97
N THR A 110 -18.28 0.63 1.97
CA THR A 110 -16.95 1.25 1.88
C THR A 110 -15.84 0.20 1.86
N LEU A 111 -15.99 -0.91 2.59
CA LEU A 111 -15.02 -2.01 2.56
C LEU A 111 -14.96 -2.69 1.19
N ILE A 112 -16.11 -2.92 0.55
CA ILE A 112 -16.15 -3.46 -0.82
C ILE A 112 -15.38 -2.53 -1.75
N SER A 113 -15.62 -1.21 -1.68
CA SER A 113 -14.88 -0.22 -2.45
C SER A 113 -13.36 -0.29 -2.19
N ILE A 114 -12.93 -0.40 -0.94
CA ILE A 114 -11.51 -0.53 -0.58
C ILE A 114 -10.91 -1.79 -1.22
N TYR A 115 -11.57 -2.94 -1.17
CA TYR A 115 -11.05 -4.17 -1.78
C TYR A 115 -10.96 -4.05 -3.31
N CYS A 116 -12.00 -3.53 -3.95
CA CYS A 116 -11.98 -3.26 -5.39
C CYS A 116 -10.84 -2.30 -5.77
N MET A 117 -10.62 -1.26 -4.96
CA MET A 117 -9.57 -0.26 -5.19
C MET A 117 -8.16 -0.85 -5.03
N ASN A 118 -7.93 -1.72 -4.03
CA ASN A 118 -6.66 -2.43 -3.88
C ASN A 118 -6.38 -3.34 -5.09
N PHE A 119 -7.41 -4.04 -5.59
CA PHE A 119 -7.29 -4.86 -6.79
C PHE A 119 -6.98 -4.01 -8.03
N ALA A 120 -7.71 -2.92 -8.24
CA ALA A 120 -7.48 -2.00 -9.37
C ALA A 120 -6.08 -1.40 -9.33
N TYR A 121 -5.58 -1.03 -8.15
CA TYR A 121 -4.20 -0.55 -7.98
C TYR A 121 -3.19 -1.63 -8.37
N GLY A 122 -3.35 -2.86 -7.88
CA GLY A 122 -2.47 -3.99 -8.24
C GLY A 122 -2.46 -4.27 -9.75
N ALA A 123 -3.64 -4.26 -10.39
CA ALA A 123 -3.77 -4.43 -11.83
C ALA A 123 -3.11 -3.29 -12.63
N SER A 124 -3.31 -2.04 -12.20
CA SER A 124 -2.70 -0.86 -12.80
C SER A 124 -1.18 -0.91 -12.74
N VAL A 125 -0.60 -1.19 -11.57
CA VAL A 125 0.85 -1.31 -11.43
C VAL A 125 1.38 -2.48 -12.25
N GLY A 126 0.68 -3.62 -12.24
CA GLY A 126 1.00 -4.78 -13.06
C GLY A 126 1.03 -4.50 -14.57
N ALA A 127 0.23 -3.55 -15.05
CA ALA A 127 0.22 -3.14 -16.45
C ALA A 127 1.37 -2.18 -16.82
N VAL A 128 1.87 -1.39 -15.85
CA VAL A 128 2.87 -0.33 -16.09
C VAL A 128 4.32 -0.83 -15.94
N GLN A 129 4.52 -2.06 -15.46
CA GLN A 129 5.82 -2.67 -15.21
C GLN A 129 6.01 -3.98 -15.99
N PRO A 130 7.24 -4.41 -16.26
CA PRO A 130 7.47 -5.67 -16.98
C PRO A 130 7.05 -6.87 -16.13
N GLN A 131 6.49 -7.88 -16.79
CA GLN A 131 5.94 -9.08 -16.15
C GLN A 131 7.02 -10.06 -15.70
N THR A 132 7.81 -9.67 -14.69
CA THR A 132 8.78 -10.55 -14.05
C THR A 132 8.22 -11.11 -12.73
N PRO A 133 8.49 -12.38 -12.38
CA PRO A 133 8.00 -12.98 -11.14
C PRO A 133 8.42 -12.22 -9.87
N THR A 134 9.66 -11.72 -9.85
CA THR A 134 10.23 -10.93 -8.74
C THR A 134 9.41 -9.69 -8.43
N THR A 135 8.93 -9.03 -9.47
CA THR A 135 8.16 -7.78 -9.35
C THR A 135 6.77 -8.03 -8.77
N TRP A 136 6.11 -9.12 -9.17
CA TRP A 136 4.85 -9.55 -8.56
C TRP A 136 5.03 -9.90 -7.07
N THR A 137 6.10 -10.63 -6.72
CA THR A 137 6.40 -10.95 -5.32
C THR A 137 6.59 -9.69 -4.48
N LEU A 138 7.32 -8.69 -4.98
CA LEU A 138 7.52 -7.41 -4.29
C LEU A 138 6.21 -6.66 -4.06
N LEU A 139 5.28 -6.67 -5.03
CA LEU A 139 3.96 -6.07 -4.87
C LEU A 139 3.11 -6.81 -3.83
N PHE A 140 3.10 -8.14 -3.85
CA PHE A 140 2.40 -8.92 -2.84
C PHE A 140 2.92 -8.61 -1.44
N VAL A 141 4.24 -8.59 -1.25
CA VAL A 141 4.86 -8.24 0.04
C VAL A 141 4.48 -6.82 0.46
N ALA A 142 4.55 -5.83 -0.44
CA ALA A 142 4.22 -4.44 -0.15
C ALA A 142 2.74 -4.22 0.17
N LEU A 143 1.83 -4.92 -0.52
CA LEU A 143 0.39 -4.84 -0.28
C LEU A 143 0.03 -5.38 1.11
N PHE A 144 0.57 -6.54 1.50
CA PHE A 144 0.17 -7.20 2.76
C PHE A 144 0.97 -6.72 3.99
N SER A 145 2.19 -6.21 3.81
CA SER A 145 3.08 -5.74 4.89
C SER A 145 2.42 -4.79 5.90
N PRO A 146 1.75 -3.69 5.50
CA PRO A 146 1.18 -2.74 6.48
C PRO A 146 0.02 -3.34 7.26
N TYR A 147 -0.74 -4.28 6.69
CA TYR A 147 -1.79 -4.99 7.42
C TYR A 147 -1.21 -5.89 8.50
N ILE A 148 -0.17 -6.66 8.17
CA ILE A 148 0.53 -7.55 9.11
C ILE A 148 1.19 -6.74 10.22
N PHE A 149 1.93 -5.68 9.88
CA PHE A 149 2.62 -4.84 10.86
C PHE A 149 1.63 -4.17 11.83
N ARG A 150 0.52 -3.64 11.33
CA ARG A 150 -0.52 -3.03 12.18
C ARG A 150 -1.22 -4.05 13.06
N LEU A 151 -1.55 -5.22 12.53
CA LEU A 151 -2.15 -6.31 13.30
C LEU A 151 -1.20 -6.76 14.41
N PHE A 152 0.08 -6.95 14.10
CA PHE A 152 1.12 -7.31 15.05
C PHE A 152 1.26 -6.26 16.16
N SER A 153 1.33 -4.97 15.81
CA SER A 153 1.39 -3.88 16.79
C SER A 153 0.17 -3.85 17.71
N HIS A 154 -1.01 -4.20 17.18
CA HIS A 154 -2.24 -4.27 17.96
C HIS A 154 -2.23 -5.46 18.93
N ILE A 155 -1.76 -6.63 18.47
CA ILE A 155 -1.63 -7.84 19.27
C ILE A 155 -0.64 -7.63 20.44
N ILE A 156 0.51 -7.00 20.18
CA ILE A 156 1.47 -6.67 21.25
C ILE A 156 0.83 -5.77 22.30
N LYS A 157 0.11 -4.73 21.86
CA LYS A 157 -0.58 -3.82 22.77
C LYS A 157 -1.64 -4.56 23.58
N SER A 158 -2.47 -5.41 22.96
CA SER A 158 -3.50 -6.15 23.67
C SER A 158 -2.91 -7.12 24.70
N HIS A 159 -1.78 -7.77 24.40
CA HIS A 159 -1.07 -8.62 25.37
C HIS A 159 -0.45 -7.83 26.51
N LYS A 160 0.05 -6.61 26.26
CA LYS A 160 0.61 -5.77 27.31
C LYS A 160 -0.46 -5.34 28.31
N VAL A 161 -1.61 -4.88 27.82
CA VAL A 161 -2.71 -4.45 28.70
C VAL A 161 -3.34 -5.64 29.44
N ALA A 162 -3.45 -6.82 28.81
CA ALA A 162 -3.90 -8.03 29.52
C ALA A 162 -2.95 -8.39 30.67
N ARG A 163 -1.63 -8.29 30.47
CA ARG A 163 -0.64 -8.51 31.53
C ARG A 163 -0.73 -7.50 32.67
N GLU A 164 -1.07 -6.25 32.38
CA GLU A 164 -1.24 -5.21 33.41
C GLU A 164 -2.50 -5.43 34.27
N GLN A 165 -3.53 -6.10 33.74
CA GLN A 165 -4.74 -6.45 34.48
C GLN A 165 -4.58 -7.68 35.39
N ASP A 166 -3.68 -8.60 35.03
CA ASP A 166 -3.38 -9.81 35.82
C ASP A 166 -2.37 -9.56 36.95
N VAL A 167 -1.78 -8.35 37.06
CA VAL A 167 -0.91 -8.01 38.20
C VAL A 167 -1.79 -7.93 39.46
N PRO A 168 -1.59 -8.83 40.45
CA PRO A 168 -2.37 -8.79 41.68
C PRO A 168 -2.15 -7.43 42.35
N GLN A 169 -3.25 -6.71 42.61
CA GLN A 169 -3.19 -5.48 43.40
C GLN A 169 -2.54 -5.83 44.74
N GLY A 170 -1.35 -5.29 44.98
CA GLY A 170 -0.67 -5.42 46.26
C GLY A 170 -1.59 -4.92 47.39
N PRO A 171 -1.41 -5.43 48.63
CA PRO A 171 -2.30 -5.12 49.72
C PRO A 171 -2.44 -3.59 49.87
N PRO A 172 -3.64 -3.08 50.18
CA PRO A 172 -3.88 -1.65 50.30
C PRO A 172 -2.89 -1.06 51.31
N VAL A 173 -2.07 -0.11 50.84
CA VAL A 173 -1.18 0.66 51.71
C VAL A 173 -2.08 1.53 52.57
N PHE A 174 -2.37 1.08 53.79
CA PHE A 174 -3.04 1.85 54.80
C PHE A 174 -2.14 3.03 55.15
N GLN A 175 -2.35 4.18 54.50
CA GLN A 175 -1.73 5.43 54.92
C GLN A 175 -2.29 5.76 56.29
N ARG A 176 -1.50 5.41 57.31
CA ARG A 176 -1.78 5.74 58.70
C ARG A 176 -1.72 7.26 58.80
N GLY A 177 -2.89 7.90 59.00
CA GLY A 177 -3.01 9.33 59.16
C GLY A 177 -2.06 9.83 60.24
N ALA A 178 -1.25 10.84 59.90
CA ALA A 178 -0.49 11.59 60.88
C ALA A 178 -1.48 12.35 61.77
N CYS A 179 -1.34 12.15 63.08
CA CYS A 179 -2.01 12.94 64.11
C CYS A 179 -1.57 14.41 64.09
#